data_AF-A0A091B9B5-F1
#
_entry.id   AF-A0A091B9B5-F1
#
_cell.length_a   1.000
_cell.length_b   1.000
_cell.length_c   1.000
_cell.angle_alpha   90.00
_cell.angle_beta   90.00
_cell.angle_gamma   90.00
#
_symmetry.space_group_name_H-M   'P 1'
#
loop_
_entity.id
_entity.type
_entity.pdbx_description
1 polymer ?
#
loop_
_entity_poly.entity_id
_entity_poly.type
_entity_poly.pdbx_seq_one_letter_code
_entity_poly.pdbx_strand_id
1 'polypeptide(L)'
;MHRPHRLRLCLLLAPILALASCDTAEPPPSPDQVRAQIVRLLPPKLADRQGWATDIYAAFESLEIRPVTPNLCATLAVIEQESGYRVDPVVPGLAKIARDEIDRRATRMHIPLFVVQGALGFDSPNGQTYEARLAAVRTEKDLNDIFEDFIDSVPMGRRLLGGVNPVHTGGPMQVSIGFAEQYVKARPYPYPLAEDDTVRGEVFTRRGGVYFGVAHLLGYQTSYSSLRYRFADFNAGFYASRNAAFQQAVSIAADARLDLDGDLIGYGRKKKDIGATETALRSLAPALNLSHAQIRRALQRGQTLRFEKTELYERVYALAEQKTGKPLPREMMPRIRLDSPKITRQLTTEWFATRVEGRYRQCLARARK
;
A
#
# COMPACT_ATOMS: atom_id res chain seq x y z
N MET A 1 -47.46 75.26 36.03
CA MET A 1 -48.42 74.63 35.10
C MET A 1 -47.61 73.75 34.15
N HIS A 2 -47.47 72.46 34.45
CA HIS A 2 -48.29 71.35 33.90
C HIS A 2 -48.12 71.11 32.38
N ARG A 3 -47.23 70.15 32.08
CA ARG A 3 -47.39 68.95 31.20
C ARG A 3 -48.86 68.58 30.88
N PRO A 4 -49.22 67.77 29.84
CA PRO A 4 -48.37 66.73 29.20
C PRO A 4 -48.67 66.30 27.72
N HIS A 5 -47.86 65.33 27.25
CA HIS A 5 -48.14 64.23 26.27
C HIS A 5 -48.30 64.59 24.77
N ARG A 6 -47.75 63.85 23.79
CA ARG A 6 -47.64 62.38 23.66
C ARG A 6 -46.42 61.93 22.84
N LEU A 7 -45.80 60.86 23.35
CA LEU A 7 -44.99 59.88 22.63
C LEU A 7 -45.67 59.38 21.35
N ARG A 8 -44.92 59.26 20.26
CA ARG A 8 -45.04 58.14 19.32
C ARG A 8 -43.64 57.68 18.89
N LEU A 9 -43.15 56.69 19.63
CA LEU A 9 -42.01 55.86 19.29
C LEU A 9 -42.47 54.90 18.19
N CYS A 10 -42.10 55.16 16.93
CA CYS A 10 -42.26 54.18 15.86
C CYS A 10 -41.12 53.15 15.99
N LEU A 11 -41.39 52.06 16.71
CA LEU A 11 -40.61 50.82 16.58
C LEU A 11 -40.78 50.28 15.15
N LEU A 12 -39.73 50.41 14.33
CA LEU A 12 -39.56 49.60 13.14
C LEU A 12 -38.99 48.24 13.59
N LEU A 13 -39.87 47.27 13.85
CA LEU A 13 -39.49 45.86 13.94
C LEU A 13 -39.17 45.38 12.52
N ALA A 14 -37.89 45.27 12.18
CA ALA A 14 -37.46 44.50 11.02
C ALA A 14 -37.55 43.00 11.39
N PRO A 15 -38.25 42.16 10.62
CA PRO A 15 -38.20 40.72 10.83
C PRO A 15 -36.88 40.23 10.25
N ILE A 16 -35.94 39.86 11.12
CA ILE A 16 -34.80 39.03 10.74
C ILE A 16 -35.39 37.66 10.40
N LEU A 17 -35.68 37.41 9.12
CA LEU A 17 -35.90 36.07 8.61
C LEU A 17 -34.60 35.30 8.79
N ALA A 18 -34.54 34.50 9.84
CA ALA A 18 -33.55 33.44 9.96
C ALA A 18 -33.76 32.47 8.81
N LEU A 19 -32.92 32.58 7.77
CA LEU A 19 -32.69 31.52 6.80
C LEU A 19 -32.04 30.36 7.55
N ALA A 20 -32.85 29.55 8.21
CA ALA A 20 -32.46 28.20 8.58
C ALA A 20 -32.35 27.40 7.28
N SER A 21 -31.17 27.45 6.65
CA SER A 21 -30.78 26.47 5.64
C SER A 21 -30.72 25.13 6.35
N CYS A 22 -31.83 24.38 6.30
CA CYS A 22 -31.81 22.96 6.56
C CYS A 22 -30.96 22.35 5.44
N ASP A 23 -29.65 22.22 5.68
CA ASP A 23 -28.80 21.27 4.99
C ASP A 23 -29.41 19.89 5.25
N THR A 24 -30.34 19.50 4.37
CA THR A 24 -30.86 18.15 4.30
C THR A 24 -29.72 17.31 3.74
N ALA A 25 -28.83 16.89 4.62
CA ALA A 25 -27.82 15.90 4.29
C ALA A 25 -28.54 14.68 3.73
N GLU A 26 -28.33 14.41 2.44
CA GLU A 26 -28.90 13.26 1.77
C GLU A 26 -28.52 11.99 2.56
N PRO A 27 -29.49 11.10 2.85
CA PRO A 27 -29.20 9.91 3.65
C PRO A 27 -28.06 9.11 2.99
N PRO A 28 -27.17 8.50 3.78
CA PRO A 28 -26.06 7.72 3.22
C PRO A 28 -26.60 6.62 2.30
N PRO A 29 -25.91 6.32 1.19
CA PRO A 29 -26.39 5.33 0.23
C PRO A 29 -26.53 3.97 0.89
N SER A 30 -27.60 3.24 0.55
CA SER A 30 -27.82 1.89 1.04
C SER A 30 -26.75 0.92 0.52
N PRO A 31 -26.53 -0.23 1.20
CA PRO A 31 -25.58 -1.24 0.72
C PRO A 31 -25.81 -1.67 -0.74
N ASP A 32 -27.08 -1.81 -1.15
CA ASP A 32 -27.44 -2.15 -2.53
C ASP A 32 -27.11 -1.04 -3.52
N GLN A 33 -27.33 0.23 -3.14
CA GLN A 33 -26.96 1.37 -3.98
C GLN A 33 -25.44 1.44 -4.19
N VAL A 34 -24.65 1.21 -3.15
CA VAL A 34 -23.19 1.19 -3.26
C VAL A 34 -22.71 0.02 -4.13
N ARG A 35 -23.24 -1.19 -3.93
CA ARG A 35 -22.92 -2.35 -4.78
C ARG A 35 -23.29 -2.09 -6.25
N ALA A 36 -24.48 -1.57 -6.51
CA ALA A 36 -24.92 -1.20 -7.86
C ALA A 36 -24.00 -0.16 -8.50
N GLN A 37 -23.54 0.83 -7.73
CA GLN A 37 -22.55 1.81 -8.18
C GLN A 37 -21.23 1.12 -8.54
N ILE A 38 -20.70 0.22 -7.70
CA ILE A 38 -19.47 -0.51 -8.00
C ILE A 38 -19.63 -1.31 -9.29
N VAL A 39 -20.75 -2.03 -9.46
CA VAL A 39 -21.06 -2.76 -10.70
C VAL A 39 -21.00 -1.82 -11.90
N ARG A 40 -21.60 -0.63 -11.83
CA ARG A 40 -21.57 0.36 -12.91
C ARG A 40 -20.15 0.83 -13.25
N LEU A 41 -19.28 0.96 -12.25
CA LEU A 41 -17.89 1.42 -12.43
C LEU A 41 -16.94 0.35 -12.99
N LEU A 42 -17.25 -0.93 -12.77
CA LEU A 42 -16.49 -2.08 -13.28
C LEU A 42 -16.49 -2.14 -14.82
N PRO A 43 -15.45 -2.73 -15.45
CA PRO A 43 -15.45 -2.97 -16.89
C PRO A 43 -16.70 -3.76 -17.33
N PRO A 44 -17.36 -3.38 -18.44
CA PRO A 44 -18.67 -3.93 -18.79
C PRO A 44 -18.65 -5.42 -19.11
N LYS A 45 -17.53 -5.91 -19.67
CA LYS A 45 -17.32 -7.32 -20.06
C LYS A 45 -16.61 -8.16 -18.99
N LEU A 46 -16.43 -7.62 -17.78
CA LEU A 46 -15.82 -8.37 -16.70
C LEU A 46 -16.73 -9.53 -16.28
N ALA A 47 -16.16 -10.71 -16.07
CA ALA A 47 -16.87 -11.86 -15.49
C ALA A 47 -17.14 -11.64 -14.00
N ASP A 48 -18.29 -12.11 -13.52
CA ASP A 48 -18.70 -12.03 -12.11
C ASP A 48 -18.59 -10.62 -11.49
N ARG A 49 -19.11 -9.61 -12.19
CA ARG A 49 -19.14 -8.21 -11.69
C ARG A 49 -19.86 -8.07 -10.34
N GLN A 50 -20.85 -8.90 -10.09
CA GLN A 50 -21.59 -8.90 -8.83
C GLN A 50 -20.72 -9.40 -7.67
N GLY A 51 -20.01 -10.52 -7.85
CA GLY A 51 -19.07 -11.02 -6.85
C GLY A 51 -17.96 -10.02 -6.53
N TRP A 52 -17.40 -9.35 -7.54
CA TRP A 52 -16.45 -8.26 -7.33
C TRP A 52 -17.05 -7.10 -6.53
N ALA A 53 -18.26 -6.67 -6.87
CA ALA A 53 -18.93 -5.59 -6.15
C ALA A 53 -19.21 -5.94 -4.68
N THR A 54 -19.60 -7.20 -4.40
CA THR A 54 -19.81 -7.71 -3.05
C THR A 54 -18.52 -7.65 -2.23
N ASP A 55 -17.42 -8.21 -2.73
CA ASP A 55 -16.15 -8.27 -1.98
C ASP A 55 -15.52 -6.88 -1.78
N ILE A 56 -15.65 -5.98 -2.77
CA ILE A 56 -15.20 -4.59 -2.64
C ILE A 56 -16.06 -3.85 -1.61
N TYR A 57 -17.38 -3.98 -1.66
CA TYR A 57 -18.27 -3.36 -0.67
C TYR A 57 -17.94 -3.86 0.75
N ALA A 58 -17.79 -5.17 0.92
CA ALA A 58 -17.44 -5.81 2.19
C ALA A 58 -16.12 -5.27 2.76
N ALA A 59 -15.10 -5.06 1.90
CA ALA A 59 -13.84 -4.44 2.31
C ALA A 59 -14.04 -2.98 2.78
N PHE A 60 -14.83 -2.18 2.06
CA PHE A 60 -15.09 -0.78 2.44
C PHE A 60 -15.86 -0.67 3.75
N GLU A 61 -16.90 -1.49 3.91
CA GLU A 61 -17.73 -1.55 5.11
C GLU A 61 -16.89 -1.95 6.34
N SER A 62 -16.17 -3.07 6.25
CA SER A 62 -15.37 -3.57 7.37
C SER A 62 -14.17 -2.69 7.73
N LEU A 63 -13.60 -1.97 6.76
CA LEU A 63 -12.51 -1.02 7.00
C LEU A 63 -13.01 0.37 7.43
N GLU A 64 -14.32 0.59 7.44
CA GLU A 64 -14.97 1.89 7.71
C GLU A 64 -14.50 2.99 6.75
N ILE A 65 -14.22 2.60 5.50
CA ILE A 65 -13.81 3.53 4.44
C ILE A 65 -15.06 3.99 3.70
N ARG A 66 -15.26 5.31 3.62
CA ARG A 66 -16.39 5.87 2.89
C ARG A 66 -16.34 5.44 1.40
N PRO A 67 -17.41 4.82 0.87
CA PRO A 67 -17.47 4.33 -0.51
C PRO A 67 -17.81 5.45 -1.51
N VAL A 68 -17.09 6.57 -1.42
CA VAL A 68 -17.22 7.66 -2.39
C VAL A 68 -16.55 7.30 -3.71
N THR A 69 -17.05 7.85 -4.82
CA THR A 69 -16.56 7.57 -6.18
C THR A 69 -15.03 7.61 -6.32
N PRO A 70 -14.30 8.61 -5.77
CA PRO A 70 -12.83 8.60 -5.80
C PRO A 70 -12.19 7.36 -5.17
N ASN A 71 -12.68 6.92 -4.01
CA ASN A 71 -12.12 5.76 -3.32
C ASN A 71 -12.45 4.46 -4.07
N LEU A 72 -13.71 4.32 -4.52
CA LEU A 72 -14.11 3.16 -5.32
C LEU A 72 -13.26 3.06 -6.60
N CYS A 73 -13.12 4.16 -7.34
CA CYS A 73 -12.31 4.17 -8.55
C CYS A 73 -10.83 3.93 -8.29
N ALA A 74 -10.28 4.35 -7.15
CA ALA A 74 -8.91 4.06 -6.76
C ALA A 74 -8.69 2.55 -6.58
N THR A 75 -9.58 1.89 -5.82
CA THR A 75 -9.54 0.44 -5.62
C THR A 75 -9.67 -0.32 -6.92
N LEU A 76 -10.65 0.04 -7.77
CA LEU A 76 -10.87 -0.58 -9.07
C LEU A 76 -9.66 -0.43 -10.00
N ALA A 77 -9.02 0.75 -10.00
CA ALA A 77 -7.85 1.02 -10.82
C ALA A 77 -6.64 0.17 -10.41
N VAL A 78 -6.43 -0.03 -9.10
CA VAL A 78 -5.35 -0.88 -8.59
C VAL A 78 -5.62 -2.35 -8.90
N ILE A 79 -6.83 -2.88 -8.65
CA ILE A 79 -7.20 -4.27 -9.02
C ILE A 79 -6.96 -4.51 -10.52
N GLU A 80 -7.40 -3.58 -11.35
CA GLU A 80 -7.25 -3.70 -12.81
C GLU A 80 -5.78 -3.64 -13.24
N GLN A 81 -4.94 -2.87 -12.54
CA GLN A 81 -3.52 -2.76 -12.84
C GLN A 81 -2.73 -4.00 -12.38
N GLU A 82 -3.03 -4.52 -11.19
CA GLU A 82 -2.27 -5.63 -10.58
C GLU A 82 -2.63 -6.98 -11.20
N SER A 83 -3.92 -7.24 -11.43
CA SER A 83 -4.38 -8.56 -11.86
C SER A 83 -5.30 -8.56 -13.07
N GLY A 84 -5.77 -7.39 -13.49
CA GLY A 84 -6.83 -7.32 -14.51
C GLY A 84 -8.12 -8.01 -14.05
N TYR A 85 -8.43 -7.93 -12.75
CA TYR A 85 -9.55 -8.62 -12.10
C TYR A 85 -9.45 -10.16 -12.16
N ARG A 86 -8.27 -10.69 -11.81
CA ARG A 86 -8.05 -12.13 -11.63
C ARG A 86 -7.53 -12.36 -10.23
N VAL A 87 -8.12 -13.31 -9.51
CA VAL A 87 -7.69 -13.61 -8.13
C VAL A 87 -6.27 -14.17 -8.12
N ASP A 88 -6.02 -15.09 -9.06
CA ASP A 88 -4.76 -15.81 -9.19
C ASP A 88 -4.36 -15.90 -10.67
N PRO A 89 -3.73 -14.85 -11.23
CA PRO A 89 -3.40 -14.81 -12.64
C PRO A 89 -2.24 -15.76 -12.99
N VAL A 90 -2.38 -16.45 -14.12
CA VAL A 90 -1.28 -17.24 -14.70
C VAL A 90 -0.09 -16.35 -15.03
N VAL A 91 1.09 -16.76 -14.58
CA VAL A 91 2.36 -16.12 -14.90
C VAL A 91 3.06 -16.95 -16.00
N PRO A 92 3.23 -16.40 -17.21
CA PRO A 92 3.90 -17.11 -18.30
C PRO A 92 5.32 -17.54 -17.90
N GLY A 93 5.64 -18.82 -18.09
CA GLY A 93 6.96 -19.38 -17.80
C GLY A 93 7.30 -19.51 -16.31
N LEU A 94 6.33 -19.43 -15.41
CA LEU A 94 6.56 -19.45 -13.96
C LEU A 94 7.37 -20.65 -13.47
N ALA A 95 7.12 -21.84 -14.00
CA ALA A 95 7.88 -23.05 -13.66
C ALA A 95 9.39 -22.86 -13.85
N LYS A 96 9.79 -22.32 -15.00
CA LYS A 96 11.21 -22.03 -15.30
C LYS A 96 11.75 -20.95 -14.37
N ILE A 97 11.00 -19.86 -14.18
CA ILE A 97 11.42 -18.75 -13.31
C ILE A 97 11.63 -19.23 -11.87
N ALA A 98 10.72 -20.04 -11.35
CA ALA A 98 10.81 -20.61 -10.01
C ALA A 98 12.02 -21.53 -9.88
N ARG A 99 12.25 -22.40 -10.87
CA ARG A 99 13.41 -23.30 -10.89
C ARG A 99 14.73 -22.53 -10.93
N ASP A 100 14.85 -21.55 -11.83
CA ASP A 100 16.04 -20.71 -11.96
C ASP A 100 16.31 -19.92 -10.65
N GLU A 101 15.26 -19.44 -9.98
CA GLU A 101 15.38 -18.75 -8.69
C GLU A 101 15.83 -19.66 -7.55
N ILE A 102 15.33 -20.89 -7.48
CA ILE A 102 15.78 -21.91 -6.52
C ILE A 102 17.27 -22.18 -6.71
N ASP A 103 17.70 -22.45 -7.94
CA ASP A 103 19.10 -22.77 -8.26
C ASP A 103 20.03 -21.58 -7.97
N ARG A 104 19.58 -20.35 -8.28
CA ARG A 104 20.30 -19.11 -7.95
C ARG A 104 20.46 -18.91 -6.44
N ARG A 105 19.40 -19.15 -5.65
CA ARG A 105 19.45 -19.05 -4.18
C ARG A 105 20.36 -20.12 -3.58
N ALA A 106 20.28 -21.36 -4.06
CA ALA A 106 21.16 -22.45 -3.65
C ALA A 106 22.63 -22.10 -3.87
N THR A 107 22.95 -21.61 -5.08
CA THR A 107 24.30 -21.12 -5.43
C THR A 107 24.78 -20.02 -4.48
N ARG A 108 23.95 -19.01 -4.21
CA ARG A 108 24.29 -17.92 -3.27
C ARG A 108 24.57 -18.43 -1.85
N MET A 109 23.87 -19.48 -1.43
CA MET A 109 24.03 -20.12 -0.14
C MET A 109 25.11 -21.22 -0.14
N HIS A 110 25.84 -21.40 -1.25
CA HIS A 110 26.85 -22.44 -1.44
C HIS A 110 26.31 -23.86 -1.23
N ILE A 111 25.03 -24.08 -1.55
CA ILE A 111 24.39 -25.39 -1.55
C ILE A 111 24.58 -26.02 -2.93
N PRO A 112 25.21 -27.22 -3.04
CA PRO A 112 25.39 -27.90 -4.33
C PRO A 112 24.04 -28.23 -5.01
N LEU A 113 23.95 -28.02 -6.33
CA LEU A 113 22.68 -28.20 -7.07
C LEU A 113 22.14 -29.64 -7.04
N PHE A 114 22.99 -30.66 -6.95
CA PHE A 114 22.53 -32.05 -6.83
C PHE A 114 21.78 -32.31 -5.51
N VAL A 115 22.09 -31.56 -4.44
CA VAL A 115 21.36 -31.63 -3.16
C VAL A 115 19.95 -31.06 -3.34
N VAL A 116 19.83 -29.95 -4.08
CA VAL A 116 18.53 -29.36 -4.42
C VAL A 116 17.71 -30.32 -5.26
N GLN A 117 18.30 -30.96 -6.28
CA GLN A 117 17.63 -31.96 -7.10
C GLN A 117 17.15 -33.15 -6.27
N GLY A 118 18.00 -33.68 -5.37
CA GLY A 118 17.60 -34.74 -4.45
C GLY A 118 16.43 -34.33 -3.55
N ALA A 119 16.43 -33.10 -3.04
CA ALA A 119 15.33 -32.59 -2.22
C ALA A 119 14.02 -32.42 -3.01
N LEU A 120 14.08 -31.99 -4.26
CA LEU A 120 12.87 -31.86 -5.10
C LEU A 120 12.33 -33.22 -5.58
N GLY A 121 13.15 -34.27 -5.53
CA GLY A 121 12.74 -35.64 -5.84
C GLY A 121 11.87 -36.31 -4.78
N PHE A 122 11.73 -35.73 -3.58
CA PHE A 122 10.83 -36.26 -2.55
C PHE A 122 9.36 -36.13 -2.96
N ASP A 123 8.58 -37.13 -2.58
CA ASP A 123 7.12 -37.10 -2.71
C ASP A 123 6.53 -36.05 -1.79
N SER A 124 5.59 -35.28 -2.33
CA SER A 124 4.77 -34.36 -1.56
C SER A 124 3.46 -35.04 -1.10
N PRO A 125 2.67 -34.41 -0.21
CA PRO A 125 1.46 -35.03 0.33
C PRO A 125 0.41 -35.46 -0.71
N ASN A 126 0.47 -34.94 -1.93
CA ASN A 126 -0.44 -35.31 -3.02
C ASN A 126 0.05 -36.50 -3.88
N GLY A 127 1.16 -37.14 -3.51
CA GLY A 127 1.74 -38.29 -4.21
C GLY A 127 2.58 -37.97 -5.45
N GLN A 128 2.74 -36.69 -5.81
CA GLN A 128 3.69 -36.24 -6.83
C GLN A 128 4.97 -35.73 -6.17
N THR A 129 6.10 -35.83 -6.87
CA THR A 129 7.36 -35.20 -6.44
C THR A 129 7.25 -33.68 -6.47
N TYR A 130 8.00 -32.99 -5.60
CA TYR A 130 8.08 -31.54 -5.62
C TYR A 130 8.57 -30.99 -6.97
N GLU A 131 9.46 -31.72 -7.66
CA GLU A 131 9.90 -31.39 -9.02
C GLU A 131 8.74 -31.42 -10.04
N ALA A 132 7.91 -32.46 -10.02
CA ALA A 132 6.76 -32.58 -10.92
C ALA A 132 5.74 -31.46 -10.68
N ARG A 133 5.48 -31.12 -9.42
CA ARG A 133 4.60 -30.01 -9.04
C ARG A 133 5.16 -28.66 -9.49
N LEU A 134 6.45 -28.41 -9.27
CA LEU A 134 7.13 -27.19 -9.73
C LEU A 134 7.15 -27.08 -11.25
N ALA A 135 7.26 -28.19 -11.99
CA ALA A 135 7.20 -28.17 -13.45
C ALA A 135 5.80 -27.81 -13.98
N ALA A 136 4.74 -28.11 -13.22
CA ALA A 136 3.35 -27.85 -13.60
C ALA A 136 2.82 -26.47 -13.16
N VAL A 137 3.57 -25.73 -12.33
CA VAL A 137 3.12 -24.48 -11.71
C VAL A 137 2.76 -23.40 -12.72
N ARG A 138 1.63 -22.73 -12.50
CA ARG A 138 1.15 -21.64 -13.36
C ARG A 138 0.92 -20.33 -12.62
N THR A 139 0.67 -20.37 -11.31
CA THR A 139 0.31 -19.19 -10.54
C THR A 139 1.16 -18.99 -9.29
N GLU A 140 1.07 -17.81 -8.67
CA GLU A 140 1.75 -17.54 -7.40
C GLU A 140 1.16 -18.35 -6.26
N LYS A 141 -0.16 -18.59 -6.27
CA LYS A 141 -0.78 -19.44 -5.28
C LYS A 141 -0.27 -20.88 -5.36
N ASP A 142 -0.13 -21.44 -6.56
CA ASP A 142 0.47 -22.78 -6.74
C ASP A 142 1.87 -22.86 -6.09
N LEU A 143 2.73 -21.85 -6.31
CA LEU A 143 4.06 -21.80 -5.69
C LEU A 143 3.99 -21.69 -4.16
N ASN A 144 3.05 -20.88 -3.67
CA ASN A 144 2.80 -20.75 -2.25
C ASN A 144 2.41 -22.10 -1.66
N ASP A 145 1.42 -22.78 -2.23
CA ASP A 145 0.89 -24.05 -1.74
C ASP A 145 1.96 -25.16 -1.77
N ILE A 146 2.77 -25.22 -2.84
CA ILE A 146 3.93 -26.13 -2.90
C ILE A 146 4.92 -25.85 -1.76
N PHE A 147 5.18 -24.58 -1.45
CA PHE A 147 6.11 -24.21 -0.39
C PHE A 147 5.54 -24.51 1.01
N GLU A 148 4.26 -24.20 1.25
CA GLU A 148 3.58 -24.48 2.52
C GLU A 148 3.55 -26.00 2.80
N ASP A 149 3.23 -26.83 1.80
CA ASP A 149 3.30 -28.29 1.92
C ASP A 149 4.71 -28.78 2.29
N PHE A 150 5.74 -28.18 1.66
CA PHE A 150 7.13 -28.53 1.94
C PHE A 150 7.54 -28.21 3.37
N ILE A 151 7.22 -27.01 3.87
CA ILE A 151 7.59 -26.63 5.25
C ILE A 151 6.79 -27.39 6.30
N ASP A 152 5.58 -27.85 5.97
CA ASP A 152 4.76 -28.68 6.87
C ASP A 152 5.26 -30.12 6.92
N SER A 153 5.85 -30.60 5.82
CA SER A 153 6.49 -31.92 5.75
C SER A 153 7.82 -32.00 6.53
N VAL A 154 8.45 -30.87 6.83
CA VAL A 154 9.74 -30.79 7.53
C VAL A 154 9.51 -30.54 9.03
N PRO A 155 10.09 -31.35 9.94
CA PRO A 155 10.02 -31.08 11.38
C PRO A 155 10.54 -29.69 11.71
N MET A 156 9.74 -28.90 12.44
CA MET A 156 10.02 -27.47 12.73
C MET A 156 10.15 -26.58 11.48
N GLY A 157 9.70 -27.03 10.31
CA GLY A 157 9.87 -26.35 9.03
C GLY A 157 9.23 -24.96 9.01
N ARG A 158 8.01 -24.78 9.53
CA ARG A 158 7.42 -23.44 9.70
C ARG A 158 8.30 -22.48 10.50
N ARG A 159 8.94 -22.95 11.57
CA ARG A 159 9.80 -22.12 12.44
C ARG A 159 11.14 -21.79 11.78
N LEU A 160 11.71 -22.74 11.04
CA LEU A 160 13.04 -22.60 10.44
C LEU A 160 13.01 -21.97 9.05
N LEU A 161 11.95 -22.23 8.28
CA LEU A 161 11.85 -21.94 6.85
C LEU A 161 10.63 -21.07 6.48
N GLY A 162 9.68 -20.81 7.39
CA GLY A 162 8.50 -20.00 7.06
C GLY A 162 8.83 -18.58 6.55
N GLY A 163 9.95 -18.01 7.01
CA GLY A 163 10.44 -16.71 6.56
C GLY A 163 11.13 -16.70 5.19
N VAL A 164 11.34 -17.87 4.54
CA VAL A 164 12.04 -17.95 3.24
C VAL A 164 11.12 -18.29 2.07
N ASN A 165 9.80 -18.37 2.29
CA ASN A 165 8.80 -18.52 1.22
C ASN A 165 9.04 -17.42 0.16
N PRO A 166 9.32 -17.77 -1.12
CA PRO A 166 9.65 -16.79 -2.15
C PRO A 166 8.46 -15.93 -2.57
N VAL A 167 7.23 -16.34 -2.25
CA VAL A 167 6.00 -15.60 -2.54
C VAL A 167 5.68 -14.69 -1.36
N HIS A 168 5.85 -13.39 -1.59
CA HIS A 168 5.69 -12.35 -0.57
C HIS A 168 4.47 -11.46 -0.81
N THR A 169 3.82 -11.59 -1.96
CA THR A 169 2.62 -10.87 -2.38
C THR A 169 1.58 -11.85 -2.90
N GLY A 170 0.30 -11.49 -2.86
CA GLY A 170 -0.74 -12.37 -3.40
C GLY A 170 -2.08 -11.67 -3.63
N GLY A 171 -2.97 -12.44 -4.24
CA GLY A 171 -4.34 -12.03 -4.52
C GLY A 171 -4.49 -10.97 -5.62
N PRO A 172 -5.72 -10.49 -5.83
CA PRO A 172 -6.07 -9.61 -6.96
C PRO A 172 -5.49 -8.19 -6.88
N MET A 173 -4.98 -7.79 -5.72
CA MET A 173 -4.30 -6.52 -5.51
C MET A 173 -2.81 -6.69 -5.19
N GLN A 174 -2.24 -7.90 -5.30
CA GLN A 174 -0.81 -8.19 -5.12
C GLN A 174 -0.23 -7.61 -3.82
N VAL A 175 -1.01 -7.71 -2.73
CA VAL A 175 -0.64 -7.11 -1.44
C VAL A 175 0.41 -7.95 -0.72
N SER A 176 1.32 -7.30 0.01
CA SER A 176 2.34 -7.99 0.79
C SER A 176 1.72 -8.83 1.92
N ILE A 177 2.14 -10.08 2.02
CA ILE A 177 1.74 -11.01 3.09
C ILE A 177 2.25 -10.51 4.44
N GLY A 178 3.48 -9.99 4.49
CA GLY A 178 4.04 -9.41 5.71
C GLY A 178 3.26 -8.17 6.18
N PHE A 179 2.75 -7.36 5.24
CA PHE A 179 1.82 -6.29 5.57
C PHE A 179 0.52 -6.85 6.16
N ALA A 180 -0.12 -7.83 5.50
CA ALA A 180 -1.37 -8.41 5.97
C ALA A 180 -1.24 -9.01 7.39
N GLU A 181 -0.18 -9.79 7.64
CA GLU A 181 0.13 -10.38 8.95
C GLU A 181 0.39 -9.31 10.03
N GLN A 182 1.02 -8.19 9.67
CA GLN A 182 1.22 -7.08 10.61
C GLN A 182 -0.08 -6.31 10.83
N TYR A 183 -0.87 -6.10 9.79
CA TYR A 183 -2.12 -5.35 9.83
C TYR A 183 -3.13 -6.01 10.76
N VAL A 184 -3.29 -7.34 10.68
CA VAL A 184 -4.24 -8.07 11.54
C VAL A 184 -3.92 -7.98 13.03
N LYS A 185 -2.65 -7.75 13.40
CA LYS A 185 -2.24 -7.56 14.81
C LYS A 185 -2.76 -6.24 15.38
N ALA A 186 -2.93 -5.23 14.52
CA ALA A 186 -3.44 -3.92 14.91
C ALA A 186 -4.96 -3.81 14.71
N ARG A 187 -5.50 -4.45 13.67
CA ARG A 187 -6.93 -4.49 13.36
C ARG A 187 -7.34 -5.92 12.99
N PRO A 188 -7.98 -6.68 13.90
CA PRO A 188 -8.37 -8.06 13.65
C PRO A 188 -9.14 -8.22 12.33
N TYR A 189 -8.87 -9.31 11.61
CA TYR A 189 -9.62 -9.64 10.40
C TYR A 189 -11.08 -9.96 10.78
N PRO A 190 -12.08 -9.34 10.13
CA PRO A 190 -13.47 -9.41 10.58
C PRO A 190 -14.19 -10.70 10.17
N TYR A 191 -13.59 -11.51 9.30
CA TYR A 191 -14.16 -12.77 8.83
C TYR A 191 -13.41 -13.96 9.43
N PRO A 192 -14.09 -15.10 9.69
CA PRO A 192 -13.40 -16.30 10.09
C PRO A 192 -12.44 -16.74 8.97
N LEU A 193 -11.21 -17.06 9.36
CA LEU A 193 -10.32 -17.85 8.53
C LEU A 193 -10.86 -19.28 8.52
N ALA A 194 -10.73 -20.00 7.40
CA ALA A 194 -11.03 -21.44 7.41
C ALA A 194 -10.14 -22.14 8.43
N GLU A 195 -10.56 -23.30 8.97
CA GLU A 195 -9.96 -23.92 10.17
C GLU A 195 -8.44 -24.18 10.05
N ASP A 196 -7.93 -24.35 8.83
CA ASP A 196 -6.50 -24.53 8.52
C ASP A 196 -5.85 -23.34 7.80
N ASP A 197 -6.60 -22.27 7.56
CA ASP A 197 -6.14 -21.15 6.72
C ASP A 197 -5.47 -20.05 7.55
N THR A 198 -4.39 -19.52 6.99
CA THR A 198 -3.61 -18.45 7.60
C THR A 198 -3.97 -17.13 6.95
N VAL A 199 -3.54 -16.02 7.55
CA VAL A 199 -3.63 -14.70 6.89
C VAL A 199 -3.00 -14.73 5.50
N ARG A 200 -1.94 -15.53 5.32
CA ARG A 200 -1.29 -15.77 4.02
C ARG A 200 -2.24 -16.40 3.00
N GLY A 201 -2.97 -17.46 3.34
CA GLY A 201 -3.90 -18.07 2.38
C GLY A 201 -5.13 -17.18 2.11
N GLU A 202 -5.63 -16.48 3.12
CA GLU A 202 -6.73 -15.52 2.94
C GLU A 202 -6.34 -14.39 1.97
N VAL A 203 -5.08 -13.92 1.95
CA VAL A 203 -4.57 -12.94 0.97
C VAL A 203 -4.73 -13.44 -0.48
N PHE A 204 -4.63 -14.75 -0.74
CA PHE A 204 -4.84 -15.31 -2.07
C PHE A 204 -6.31 -15.46 -2.47
N THR A 205 -7.26 -15.25 -1.55
CA THR A 205 -8.69 -15.21 -1.89
C THR A 205 -9.08 -13.85 -2.49
N ARG A 206 -10.21 -13.78 -3.20
CA ARG A 206 -10.73 -12.49 -3.69
C ARG A 206 -11.06 -11.55 -2.54
N ARG A 207 -11.84 -12.03 -1.56
CA ARG A 207 -12.27 -11.27 -0.38
C ARG A 207 -11.07 -10.73 0.40
N GLY A 208 -10.16 -11.62 0.82
CA GLY A 208 -9.00 -11.25 1.63
C GLY A 208 -8.03 -10.35 0.87
N GLY A 209 -7.68 -10.69 -0.37
CA GLY A 209 -6.78 -9.86 -1.16
C GLY A 209 -7.35 -8.47 -1.48
N VAL A 210 -8.67 -8.34 -1.68
CA VAL A 210 -9.34 -7.02 -1.79
C VAL A 210 -9.34 -6.30 -0.45
N TYR A 211 -9.66 -6.97 0.67
CA TYR A 211 -9.64 -6.34 2.01
C TYR A 211 -8.26 -5.77 2.34
N PHE A 212 -7.22 -6.59 2.27
CA PHE A 212 -5.86 -6.15 2.59
C PHE A 212 -5.33 -5.13 1.57
N GLY A 213 -5.69 -5.26 0.29
CA GLY A 213 -5.35 -4.28 -0.73
C GLY A 213 -6.02 -2.92 -0.51
N VAL A 214 -7.30 -2.89 -0.11
CA VAL A 214 -8.01 -1.65 0.25
C VAL A 214 -7.42 -1.05 1.53
N ALA A 215 -7.09 -1.88 2.53
CA ALA A 215 -6.40 -1.44 3.74
C ALA A 215 -5.04 -0.80 3.42
N HIS A 216 -4.26 -1.40 2.51
CA HIS A 216 -2.98 -0.87 2.04
C HIS A 216 -3.19 0.45 1.27
N LEU A 217 -4.10 0.49 0.31
CA LEU A 217 -4.29 1.68 -0.53
C LEU A 217 -4.90 2.87 0.24
N LEU A 218 -5.90 2.60 1.08
CA LEU A 218 -6.79 3.63 1.61
C LEU A 218 -6.82 3.71 3.14
N GLY A 219 -6.34 2.68 3.84
CA GLY A 219 -6.49 2.51 5.30
C GLY A 219 -5.51 3.30 6.19
N TYR A 220 -4.68 4.18 5.61
CA TYR A 220 -3.74 5.02 6.37
C TYR A 220 -3.96 6.51 6.09
N GLN A 221 -3.87 7.37 7.10
CA GLN A 221 -4.06 8.82 6.89
C GLN A 221 -2.85 9.44 6.15
N THR A 222 -3.11 10.40 5.25
CA THR A 222 -2.06 11.11 4.50
C THR A 222 -2.41 12.57 4.33
N SER A 223 -1.40 13.43 4.23
CA SER A 223 -1.55 14.84 3.86
C SER A 223 -1.48 15.08 2.33
N TYR A 224 -1.62 14.03 1.52
CA TYR A 224 -1.42 14.12 0.08
C TYR A 224 -2.48 14.93 -0.64
N SER A 225 -2.05 15.75 -1.61
CA SER A 225 -2.97 16.55 -2.43
C SER A 225 -3.69 15.73 -3.50
N SER A 226 -3.16 14.55 -3.84
CA SER A 226 -3.66 13.69 -4.91
C SER A 226 -3.43 12.21 -4.61
N LEU A 227 -4.38 11.36 -5.05
CA LEU A 227 -4.29 9.90 -4.94
C LEU A 227 -3.12 9.30 -5.73
N ARG A 228 -2.53 10.02 -6.69
CA ARG A 228 -1.35 9.52 -7.43
C ARG A 228 -0.19 9.16 -6.50
N TYR A 229 -0.02 9.88 -5.40
CA TYR A 229 1.00 9.59 -4.38
C TYR A 229 0.66 8.32 -3.58
N ARG A 230 -0.64 8.05 -3.35
CA ARG A 230 -1.07 6.77 -2.77
C ARG A 230 -0.88 5.62 -3.75
N PHE A 231 -1.03 5.83 -5.05
CA PHE A 231 -0.70 4.80 -6.06
C PHE A 231 0.80 4.49 -6.08
N ALA A 232 1.65 5.51 -5.92
CA ALA A 232 3.09 5.29 -5.75
C ALA A 232 3.40 4.55 -4.44
N ASP A 233 2.83 4.99 -3.31
CA ASP A 233 3.00 4.33 -2.02
C ASP A 233 2.46 2.89 -2.00
N PHE A 234 1.42 2.57 -2.77
CA PHE A 234 0.90 1.21 -2.87
C PHE A 234 2.00 0.24 -3.33
N ASN A 235 2.80 0.67 -4.31
CA ASN A 235 3.91 -0.08 -4.86
C ASN A 235 5.22 0.06 -4.06
N ALA A 236 5.50 1.25 -3.53
CA ALA A 236 6.76 1.59 -2.86
C ALA A 236 6.75 1.44 -1.33
N GLY A 237 5.58 1.24 -0.73
CA GLY A 237 5.39 1.23 0.72
C GLY A 237 4.81 2.54 1.27
N PHE A 238 4.23 2.45 2.46
CA PHE A 238 3.55 3.58 3.10
C PHE A 238 4.45 4.79 3.28
N TYR A 239 3.93 5.93 2.82
CA TYR A 239 4.54 7.25 2.87
C TYR A 239 5.82 7.42 2.03
N ALA A 240 6.13 6.50 1.12
CA ALA A 240 7.29 6.60 0.25
C ALA A 240 7.32 7.93 -0.52
N SER A 241 6.17 8.41 -1.02
CA SER A 241 6.06 9.68 -1.75
C SER A 241 6.40 10.90 -0.90
N ARG A 242 6.03 10.89 0.38
CA ARG A 242 6.39 11.96 1.34
C ARG A 242 7.86 11.86 1.68
N ASN A 243 8.35 10.64 1.91
CA ASN A 243 9.73 10.41 2.30
C ASN A 243 10.71 10.77 1.19
N ALA A 244 10.37 10.52 -0.08
CA ALA A 244 11.13 10.99 -1.23
C ALA A 244 11.23 12.52 -1.22
N ALA A 245 10.14 13.24 -0.96
CA ALA A 245 10.15 14.71 -0.87
C ALA A 245 11.00 15.20 0.30
N PHE A 246 10.95 14.50 1.43
CA PHE A 246 11.82 14.77 2.56
C PHE A 246 13.30 14.52 2.21
N GLN A 247 13.65 13.42 1.53
CA GLN A 247 15.01 13.18 1.03
C GLN A 247 15.47 14.29 0.10
N GLN A 248 14.59 14.82 -0.76
CA GLN A 248 14.92 15.97 -1.61
C GLN A 248 15.23 17.23 -0.78
N ALA A 249 14.49 17.49 0.30
CA ALA A 249 14.78 18.57 1.23
C ALA A 249 16.12 18.33 1.96
N VAL A 250 16.41 17.10 2.38
CA VAL A 250 17.72 16.72 2.97
C VAL A 250 18.85 16.96 1.97
N SER A 251 18.69 16.54 0.71
CA SER A 251 19.68 16.76 -0.35
C SER A 251 20.04 18.23 -0.51
N ILE A 252 19.03 19.12 -0.50
CA ILE A 252 19.24 20.57 -0.58
C ILE A 252 19.90 21.11 0.70
N ALA A 253 19.40 20.71 1.86
CA ALA A 253 19.92 21.17 3.15
C ALA A 253 21.38 20.76 3.36
N ALA A 254 21.75 19.53 3.02
CA ALA A 254 23.08 18.95 3.21
C ALA A 254 24.04 19.14 2.02
N ASP A 255 23.56 19.68 0.89
CA ASP A 255 24.29 19.69 -0.38
C ASP A 255 24.80 18.29 -0.77
N ALA A 256 23.92 17.29 -0.64
CA ALA A 256 24.23 15.88 -0.82
C ALA A 256 23.35 15.25 -1.91
N ARG A 257 23.94 14.35 -2.71
CA ARG A 257 23.17 13.53 -3.66
C ARG A 257 22.58 12.34 -2.92
N LEU A 258 21.25 12.29 -2.84
CA LEU A 258 20.51 11.17 -2.26
C LEU A 258 19.63 10.50 -3.32
N ASP A 259 19.44 9.20 -3.17
CA ASP A 259 18.37 8.49 -3.85
C ASP A 259 17.03 8.93 -3.24
N LEU A 260 16.07 9.27 -4.09
CA LEU A 260 14.75 9.76 -3.69
C LEU A 260 13.75 8.60 -3.73
N ASP A 261 14.09 7.51 -3.05
CA ASP A 261 13.36 6.24 -3.05
C ASP A 261 12.30 6.16 -1.94
N GLY A 262 12.32 7.06 -0.97
CA GLY A 262 11.43 7.05 0.19
C GLY A 262 11.93 6.23 1.38
N ASP A 263 13.10 5.60 1.28
CA ASP A 263 13.71 4.82 2.36
C ASP A 263 14.58 5.71 3.27
N LEU A 264 14.02 6.03 4.44
CA LEU A 264 14.67 6.94 5.38
C LEU A 264 15.75 6.28 6.24
N ILE A 265 15.71 4.96 6.41
CA ILE A 265 16.66 4.19 7.21
C ILE A 265 17.11 2.93 6.47
N GLY A 266 18.33 2.45 6.74
CA GLY A 266 18.77 1.15 6.25
C GLY A 266 18.04 0.01 6.97
N TYR A 267 17.41 -0.89 6.21
CA TYR A 267 16.67 -2.06 6.71
C TYR A 267 17.46 -3.39 6.61
N GLY A 268 18.77 -3.34 6.35
CA GLY A 268 19.62 -4.52 6.18
C GLY A 268 19.78 -5.40 7.44
N ARG A 269 20.42 -6.58 7.25
CA ARG A 269 20.68 -7.61 8.30
C ARG A 269 21.33 -7.06 9.58
N LYS A 270 21.96 -5.88 9.51
CA LYS A 270 22.31 -5.08 10.68
C LYS A 270 21.33 -3.90 10.76
N LYS A 271 20.31 -4.01 11.62
CA LYS A 271 19.38 -2.92 12.00
C LYS A 271 20.06 -1.64 12.52
N LYS A 272 21.40 -1.62 12.59
CA LYS A 272 22.28 -0.54 13.03
C LYS A 272 22.95 0.21 11.86
N ASP A 273 22.79 -0.24 10.62
CA ASP A 273 23.44 0.42 9.48
C ASP A 273 22.81 1.79 9.22
N ILE A 274 23.67 2.80 9.11
CA ILE A 274 23.32 4.20 8.85
C ILE A 274 23.27 4.36 7.32
N GLY A 275 22.07 4.61 6.79
CA GLY A 275 21.87 4.85 5.35
C GLY A 275 22.32 6.25 4.93
N ALA A 276 22.40 6.51 3.62
CA ALA A 276 22.84 7.80 3.07
C ALA A 276 22.01 8.98 3.59
N THR A 277 20.68 8.83 3.66
CA THR A 277 19.75 9.82 4.24
C THR A 277 20.13 10.16 5.69
N GLU A 278 20.35 9.15 6.53
CA GLU A 278 20.71 9.38 7.94
C GLU A 278 22.12 9.97 8.07
N THR A 279 23.07 9.56 7.24
CA THR A 279 24.42 10.14 7.19
C THR A 279 24.37 11.64 6.88
N ALA A 280 23.62 12.05 5.86
CA ALA A 280 23.44 13.46 5.49
C ALA A 280 22.73 14.26 6.61
N LEU A 281 21.77 13.67 7.31
CA LEU A 281 21.12 14.33 8.44
C LEU A 281 22.03 14.49 9.65
N ARG A 282 22.91 13.50 9.90
CA ARG A 282 23.89 13.57 10.99
C ARG A 282 24.93 14.67 10.74
N SER A 283 25.33 14.94 9.49
CA SER A 283 26.20 16.08 9.20
C SER A 283 25.51 17.43 9.44
N LEU A 284 24.17 17.48 9.35
CA LEU A 284 23.35 18.65 9.68
C LEU A 284 23.01 18.77 11.17
N ALA A 285 23.41 17.82 12.02
CA ALA A 285 23.02 17.78 13.43
C ALA A 285 23.26 19.09 14.21
N PRO A 286 24.41 19.80 14.06
CA PRO A 286 24.62 21.10 14.69
C PRO A 286 23.63 22.17 14.21
N ALA A 287 23.41 22.28 12.89
CA ALA A 287 22.51 23.26 12.30
C ALA A 287 21.04 22.99 12.65
N LEU A 288 20.68 21.71 12.81
CA LEU A 288 19.36 21.29 13.22
C LEU A 288 19.16 21.38 14.74
N ASN A 289 20.21 21.58 15.54
CA ASN A 289 20.19 21.47 17.01
C ASN A 289 19.52 20.16 17.48
N LEU A 290 19.95 19.03 16.92
CA LEU A 290 19.45 17.69 17.22
C LEU A 290 20.61 16.70 17.41
N SER A 291 20.53 15.84 18.42
CA SER A 291 21.47 14.72 18.56
C SER A 291 21.23 13.63 17.50
N HIS A 292 22.26 12.84 17.19
CA HIS A 292 22.13 11.68 16.30
C HIS A 292 21.02 10.70 16.75
N ALA A 293 20.81 10.55 18.06
CA ALA A 293 19.74 9.71 18.60
C ALA A 293 18.35 10.29 18.35
N GLN A 294 18.17 11.62 18.44
CA GLN A 294 16.93 12.28 18.05
C GLN A 294 16.64 12.10 16.56
N ILE A 295 17.67 12.25 15.71
CA ILE A 295 17.56 12.02 14.26
C ILE A 295 17.08 10.60 13.97
N ARG A 296 17.78 9.58 14.49
CA ARG A 296 17.40 8.16 14.28
C ARG A 296 15.98 7.87 14.74
N ARG A 297 15.59 8.35 15.94
CA ARG A 297 14.23 8.15 16.48
C ARG A 297 13.15 8.80 15.61
N ALA A 298 13.43 9.95 15.01
CA ALA A 298 12.49 10.60 14.09
C ALA A 298 12.39 9.81 12.78
N LEU A 299 13.51 9.40 12.18
CA LEU A 299 13.51 8.60 10.93
C LEU A 299 12.81 7.25 11.08
N GLN A 300 12.88 6.62 12.25
CA GLN A 300 12.14 5.39 12.56
C GLN A 300 10.61 5.58 12.51
N ARG A 301 10.11 6.82 12.54
CA ARG A 301 8.68 7.14 12.36
C ARG A 301 8.30 7.33 10.88
N GLY A 302 9.25 7.16 9.95
CA GLY A 302 9.10 7.38 8.51
C GLY A 302 8.02 6.55 7.82
N GLN A 303 7.40 5.57 8.48
CA GLN A 303 6.23 4.84 7.97
C GLN A 303 4.93 5.23 8.68
N THR A 304 4.90 6.41 9.33
CA THR A 304 3.74 6.91 10.08
C THR A 304 3.46 8.37 9.71
N LEU A 305 2.21 8.81 9.88
CA LEU A 305 1.82 10.21 9.70
C LEU A 305 2.56 11.14 10.68
N ARG A 306 2.89 10.64 11.88
CA ARG A 306 3.56 11.41 12.93
C ARG A 306 4.95 11.90 12.54
N PHE A 307 5.57 11.36 11.48
CA PHE A 307 6.85 11.84 10.98
C PHE A 307 6.80 13.32 10.58
N GLU A 308 5.70 13.77 9.97
CA GLU A 308 5.47 15.16 9.53
C GLU A 308 5.42 16.16 10.68
N LYS A 309 5.31 15.67 11.93
CA LYS A 309 5.24 16.47 13.16
C LYS A 309 6.50 16.34 14.02
N THR A 310 7.58 15.81 13.45
CA THR A 310 8.86 15.71 14.16
C THR A 310 9.66 17.00 13.97
N GLU A 311 10.41 17.40 15.01
CA GLU A 311 11.33 18.54 14.89
C GLU A 311 12.34 18.36 13.76
N LEU A 312 12.77 17.12 13.50
CA LEU A 312 13.64 16.79 12.38
C LEU A 312 12.99 17.19 11.04
N TYR A 313 11.73 16.81 10.84
CA TYR A 313 10.99 17.11 9.62
C TYR A 313 10.88 18.62 9.40
N GLU A 314 10.40 19.34 10.42
CA GLU A 314 10.17 20.77 10.35
C GLU A 314 11.47 21.56 10.12
N ARG A 315 12.54 21.25 10.87
CA ARG A 315 13.82 21.97 10.78
C ARG A 315 14.56 21.71 9.47
N VAL A 316 14.47 20.49 8.92
CA VAL A 316 15.06 20.18 7.60
C VAL A 316 14.37 20.97 6.51
N TYR A 317 13.03 21.03 6.49
CA TYR A 317 12.31 21.84 5.50
C TYR A 317 12.64 23.32 5.67
N ALA A 318 12.62 23.85 6.90
CA ALA A 318 12.97 25.25 7.15
C ALA A 318 14.39 25.59 6.61
N LEU A 319 15.37 24.74 6.87
CA LEU A 319 16.75 24.91 6.40
C LEU A 319 16.85 24.84 4.85
N ALA A 320 16.18 23.87 4.23
CA ALA A 320 16.19 23.69 2.78
C ALA A 320 15.46 24.82 2.03
N GLU A 321 14.37 25.32 2.60
CA GLU A 321 13.57 26.43 2.06
C GLU A 321 14.30 27.76 2.20
N GLN A 322 15.02 27.98 3.31
CA GLN A 322 15.89 29.14 3.45
C GLN A 322 16.96 29.19 2.36
N LYS A 323 17.56 28.04 2.01
CA LYS A 323 18.55 27.94 0.93
C LYS A 323 17.98 28.20 -0.46
N THR A 324 16.72 27.81 -0.70
CA THR A 324 16.09 27.90 -2.03
C THR A 324 15.21 29.12 -2.22
N GLY A 325 14.89 29.86 -1.14
CA GLY A 325 14.05 31.05 -1.15
C GLY A 325 12.57 30.77 -1.43
N LYS A 326 12.13 29.51 -1.39
CA LYS A 326 10.74 29.13 -1.71
C LYS A 326 10.29 27.88 -0.96
N PRO A 327 8.98 27.68 -0.79
CA PRO A 327 8.45 26.44 -0.27
C PRO A 327 8.78 25.24 -1.15
N LEU A 328 9.15 24.11 -0.53
CA LEU A 328 9.38 22.83 -1.21
C LEU A 328 8.11 21.96 -1.31
N PRO A 329 8.04 20.99 -2.22
CA PRO A 329 6.98 19.99 -2.18
C PRO A 329 7.08 19.10 -0.92
N ARG A 330 5.94 18.63 -0.40
CA ARG A 330 5.85 17.67 0.74
C ARG A 330 5.58 16.24 0.28
N GLU A 331 5.45 16.06 -1.03
CA GLU A 331 5.13 14.83 -1.72
C GLU A 331 5.81 14.85 -3.10
N MET A 332 6.35 13.71 -3.52
CA MET A 332 6.92 13.54 -4.85
C MET A 332 6.84 12.07 -5.28
N MET A 333 6.98 11.80 -6.59
CA MET A 333 7.09 10.41 -7.06
C MET A 333 8.45 9.82 -6.63
N PRO A 334 8.46 8.69 -5.89
CA PRO A 334 9.69 7.99 -5.58
C PRO A 334 10.40 7.47 -6.83
N ARG A 335 11.73 7.59 -6.85
CA ARG A 335 12.58 7.13 -7.96
C ARG A 335 13.08 5.71 -7.71
N ILE A 336 12.16 4.76 -7.62
CA ILE A 336 12.48 3.35 -7.39
C ILE A 336 12.43 2.60 -8.72
N ARG A 337 13.47 1.81 -8.98
CA ARG A 337 13.44 0.77 -10.01
C ARG A 337 12.74 -0.46 -9.44
N LEU A 338 11.78 -1.00 -10.18
CA LEU A 338 11.13 -2.25 -9.81
C LEU A 338 12.05 -3.41 -10.16
N ASP A 339 12.31 -4.27 -9.18
CA ASP A 339 13.11 -5.48 -9.32
C ASP A 339 12.26 -6.70 -8.95
N SER A 340 12.12 -7.63 -9.89
CA SER A 340 11.46 -8.92 -9.69
C SER A 340 11.96 -9.89 -10.75
N PRO A 341 12.12 -11.19 -10.45
CA PRO A 341 12.46 -12.21 -11.43
C PRO A 341 11.50 -12.27 -12.63
N LYS A 342 10.28 -11.74 -12.48
CA LYS A 342 9.23 -11.71 -13.51
C LYS A 342 9.33 -10.48 -14.43
N ILE A 343 10.11 -9.47 -14.05
CA ILE A 343 10.17 -8.19 -14.76
C ILE A 343 11.35 -8.21 -15.74
N THR A 344 11.04 -8.24 -17.03
CA THR A 344 12.03 -8.24 -18.12
C THR A 344 12.38 -6.86 -18.66
N ARG A 345 11.68 -5.80 -18.19
CA ARG A 345 11.86 -4.40 -18.60
C ARG A 345 12.12 -3.52 -17.38
N GLN A 346 12.87 -2.42 -17.55
CA GLN A 346 13.07 -1.47 -16.46
C GLN A 346 11.76 -0.72 -16.15
N LEU A 347 10.99 -1.20 -15.17
CA LEU A 347 9.78 -0.55 -14.68
C LEU A 347 10.11 0.30 -13.44
N THR A 348 9.32 1.34 -13.19
CA THR A 348 9.49 2.25 -12.05
C THR A 348 8.18 2.42 -11.29
N THR A 349 8.25 2.87 -10.03
CA THR A 349 7.06 3.27 -9.26
C THR A 349 6.26 4.36 -9.98
N GLU A 350 6.92 5.30 -10.64
CA GLU A 350 6.25 6.32 -11.46
C GLU A 350 5.45 5.71 -12.62
N TRP A 351 6.01 4.72 -13.31
CA TRP A 351 5.28 3.99 -14.35
C TRP A 351 4.02 3.35 -13.77
N PHE A 352 4.15 2.65 -12.64
CA PHE A 352 3.02 2.00 -11.98
C PHE A 352 1.93 3.03 -11.61
N ALA A 353 2.31 4.07 -10.87
CA ALA A 353 1.38 5.11 -10.41
C ALA A 353 0.67 5.81 -11.59
N THR A 354 1.38 6.07 -12.68
CA THR A 354 0.81 6.68 -13.90
C THR A 354 -0.20 5.75 -14.59
N ARG A 355 0.08 4.44 -14.64
CA ARG A 355 -0.85 3.45 -15.21
C ARG A 355 -2.13 3.34 -14.38
N VAL A 356 -1.99 3.27 -13.05
CA VAL A 356 -3.14 3.28 -12.12
C VAL A 356 -3.93 4.59 -12.27
N GLU A 357 -3.25 5.74 -12.31
CA GLU A 357 -3.90 7.05 -12.46
C GLU A 357 -4.71 7.14 -13.76
N GLY A 358 -4.21 6.58 -14.86
CA GLY A 358 -4.96 6.48 -16.12
C GLY A 358 -6.26 5.68 -15.97
N ARG A 359 -6.21 4.51 -15.34
CA ARG A 359 -7.40 3.66 -15.08
C ARG A 359 -8.37 4.33 -14.11
N TYR A 360 -7.84 5.01 -13.08
CA TYR A 360 -8.59 5.79 -12.12
C TYR A 360 -9.40 6.89 -12.81
N ARG A 361 -8.77 7.68 -13.69
CA ARG A 361 -9.46 8.73 -14.48
C ARG A 361 -10.53 8.15 -15.40
N GLN A 362 -10.28 7.00 -16.03
CA GLN A 362 -11.29 6.31 -16.85
C GLN A 362 -12.49 5.85 -16.01
N CYS A 363 -12.27 5.35 -14.81
CA CYS A 363 -13.34 5.00 -13.87
C CYS A 363 -14.15 6.23 -13.46
N LEU A 364 -13.49 7.33 -13.10
CA LEU A 364 -14.18 8.59 -12.78
C LEU A 364 -15.03 9.10 -13.96
N ALA A 365 -14.53 8.96 -15.19
CA ALA A 365 -15.28 9.33 -16.38
C ALA A 365 -16.54 8.47 -16.58
N ARG A 366 -16.49 7.17 -16.22
CA ARG A 366 -17.68 6.30 -16.19
C ARG A 366 -18.68 6.72 -15.12
N ALA A 367 -18.21 7.25 -13.99
CA ALA A 367 -19.08 7.67 -12.89
C ALA A 367 -19.92 8.93 -13.19
N ARG A 368 -19.48 9.74 -14.17
CA ARG A 368 -20.17 10.96 -14.62
C ARG A 368 -21.24 10.70 -15.69
N LYS A 369 -21.25 9.48 -16.24
CA LYS A 369 -22.27 8.98 -17.16
C LYS A 369 -23.33 8.26 -16.34
#